data_AF-A0A955DGW0-F1
#
_entry.id   AF-A0A955DGW0-F1
#
_cell.length_a   1.000
_cell.length_b   1.000
_cell.length_c   1.000
_cell.angle_alpha   90.00
_cell.angle_beta   90.00
_cell.angle_gamma   90.00
#
_symmetry.space_group_name_H-M   'P 1'
#
loop_
_entity.id
_entity.type
_entity.pdbx_description
1 polymer ?
#
loop_
_entity_poly.entity_id
_entity_poly.type
_entity_poly.pdbx_seq_one_letter_code
_entity_poly.pdbx_strand_id
1 'polypeptide(L)' 'TSVMLHLAPDAVRMDRAADVVADDRTLLHLRGMRAYTTSGVIGRPTLATAAKGAAYLDRLLDAFADDLRIFVTLTTSSR' A
#
# COMPACT_ATOMS: atom_id res chain seq x y z
N THR A 1 -2.77 3.79 2.77
CA THR A 1 -3.43 4.32 3.97
C THR A 1 -3.82 3.24 4.97
N SER A 2 -4.68 2.26 4.63
CA SER A 2 -5.14 1.23 5.59
C SER A 2 -4.00 0.47 6.30
N VAL A 3 -2.95 0.08 5.58
CA VAL A 3 -1.76 -0.57 6.18
C VAL A 3 -1.09 0.34 7.22
N MET A 4 -0.88 1.62 6.90
CA MET A 4 -0.31 2.58 7.85
C MET A 4 -1.24 2.87 9.04
N LEU A 5 -2.56 2.89 8.83
CA LEU A 5 -3.52 3.00 9.93
C LEU A 5 -3.44 1.81 10.90
N HIS A 6 -3.05 0.64 10.41
CA HIS A 6 -2.84 -0.53 11.25
C HIS A 6 -1.48 -0.51 11.96
N LEU A 7 -0.40 -0.12 11.26
CA LEU A 7 0.97 -0.22 11.77
C LEU A 7 1.44 1.00 12.57
N ALA A 8 1.03 2.19 12.16
CA ALA A 8 1.49 3.47 12.69
C ALA A 8 0.41 4.55 12.52
N PRO A 9 -0.71 4.45 13.26
CA PRO A 9 -1.87 5.34 13.08
C PRO A 9 -1.51 6.83 13.23
N ASP A 10 -0.59 7.17 14.14
CA ASP A 10 -0.17 8.55 14.40
C ASP A 10 0.58 9.19 13.21
N ALA A 11 1.10 8.38 12.28
CA ALA A 11 1.71 8.85 11.05
C ALA A 11 0.66 9.22 9.96
N VAL A 12 -0.62 8.95 10.20
CA VAL A 12 -1.70 9.15 9.22
C VAL A 12 -2.67 10.23 9.69
N ARG A 13 -2.66 11.36 8.99
CA ARG A 13 -3.65 12.45 9.19
C ARG A 13 -4.90 12.22 8.37
N MET A 14 -5.81 11.39 8.88
CA MET A 14 -7.07 11.05 8.21
C MET A 14 -8.02 12.24 8.04
N ASP A 15 -7.93 13.26 8.90
CA ASP A 15 -8.62 14.54 8.78
C ASP A 15 -8.28 15.27 7.46
N ARG A 16 -7.15 14.94 6.82
CA ARG A 16 -6.71 15.51 5.55
C ARG A 16 -6.88 14.57 4.36
N ALA A 17 -7.49 13.41 4.55
CA ALA A 17 -7.71 12.46 3.47
C ALA A 17 -8.71 13.03 2.46
N ALA A 18 -8.33 13.04 1.19
CA ALA A 18 -9.19 13.46 0.08
C ALA A 18 -9.09 12.42 -1.04
N ASP A 19 -10.26 12.04 -1.58
CA ASP A 19 -10.35 11.10 -2.68
C ASP A 19 -10.03 11.80 -4.01
N VAL A 20 -9.21 11.14 -4.83
CA VAL A 20 -8.90 11.58 -6.19
C VAL A 20 -9.01 10.37 -7.10
N VAL A 21 -10.04 10.34 -7.94
CA VAL A 21 -10.23 9.27 -8.92
C VAL A 21 -9.64 9.72 -10.26
N ALA A 22 -8.64 8.99 -10.73
CA ALA A 22 -7.98 9.21 -12.02
C ALA A 22 -7.78 7.83 -12.67
N ASP A 23 -8.88 7.30 -13.21
CA ASP A 23 -8.92 5.94 -13.75
C ASP A 23 -8.16 5.82 -15.07
N ASP A 24 -8.28 6.82 -15.97
CA ASP A 24 -7.40 6.92 -17.13
C ASP A 24 -6.09 7.60 -16.74
N ARG A 25 -5.05 6.78 -16.63
CA ARG A 25 -3.68 7.19 -16.31
C ARG A 25 -2.66 6.59 -17.26
N THR A 26 -3.06 6.37 -18.51
CA THR A 26 -2.26 5.68 -19.54
C THR A 26 -0.88 6.32 -19.75
N LEU A 27 -0.78 7.65 -19.59
CA LEU A 27 0.47 8.40 -19.76
C LEU A 27 1.13 8.79 -18.43
N LEU A 28 0.82 8.12 -17.32
CA LEU A 28 1.34 8.46 -16.00
C LEU A 28 2.86 8.53 -15.94
N HIS A 29 3.56 7.57 -16.57
CA HIS A 29 5.02 7.54 -16.58
C HIS A 29 5.66 8.65 -17.44
N LEU A 30 4.91 9.21 -18.40
CA LEU A 30 5.39 10.29 -19.27
C LEU A 30 5.04 11.67 -18.71
N ARG A 31 3.82 11.85 -18.21
CA ARG A 31 3.30 13.15 -17.72
C ARG A 31 3.53 13.37 -16.23
N GLY A 32 3.83 12.30 -15.49
CA GLY A 32 3.97 12.32 -14.04
C GLY A 32 2.65 12.49 -13.29
N MET A 33 2.71 12.39 -11.96
CA MET A 33 1.54 12.45 -11.08
C MET A 33 0.79 13.78 -11.15
N ARG A 34 1.49 14.88 -11.43
CA ARG A 34 0.91 16.24 -11.42
C ARG A 34 -0.18 16.43 -12.48
N ALA A 35 -0.18 15.63 -13.54
CA ALA A 35 -1.25 15.62 -14.53
C ALA A 35 -2.56 14.99 -14.03
N TYR A 36 -2.53 14.28 -12.90
CA TYR A 36 -3.66 13.48 -12.38
C TYR A 36 -4.07 13.86 -10.97
N THR A 37 -3.18 14.49 -10.19
CA THR A 37 -3.45 14.89 -8.81
C THR A 37 -2.58 16.05 -8.39
N THR A 38 -3.14 16.94 -7.57
CA THR A 38 -2.43 18.08 -6.97
C THR A 38 -1.74 17.68 -5.65
N SER A 39 -2.29 16.71 -4.93
CA SER A 39 -1.80 16.26 -3.62
C SER A 39 -0.81 15.11 -3.70
N GLY A 40 -0.67 14.48 -4.88
CA GLY A 40 0.07 13.23 -5.05
C GLY A 40 -0.73 11.98 -4.68
N VAL A 41 -1.98 12.13 -4.23
CA VAL A 41 -2.88 11.00 -3.95
C VAL A 41 -3.69 10.65 -5.20
N ILE A 42 -3.75 9.36 -5.53
CA ILE A 42 -4.72 8.77 -6.46
C ILE A 42 -5.36 7.58 -5.75
N GLY A 43 -6.70 7.54 -5.73
CA GLY A 43 -7.51 6.54 -5.05
C GLY A 43 -8.44 7.14 -3.99
N ARG A 44 -8.99 6.28 -3.14
CA ARG A 44 -9.98 6.64 -2.12
C ARG A 44 -9.46 6.41 -0.69
N PRO A 45 -8.52 7.24 -0.19
CA PRO A 45 -8.00 7.08 1.16
C PRO A 45 -9.07 7.30 2.25
N THR A 46 -10.16 8.03 1.97
CA THR A 46 -11.24 8.24 2.95
C THR A 46 -11.95 6.93 3.35
N LEU A 47 -11.88 5.89 2.51
CA LEU A 47 -12.43 4.57 2.78
C LEU A 47 -11.46 3.64 3.55
N ALA A 48 -10.29 4.14 3.93
CA ALA A 48 -9.28 3.38 4.64
C ALA A 48 -9.69 3.12 6.10
N THR A 49 -9.35 1.95 6.61
CA THR A 49 -9.57 1.55 8.01
C THR A 49 -8.40 0.70 8.47
N ALA A 50 -8.06 0.73 9.76
CA ALA A 50 -7.02 -0.15 10.31
C ALA A 50 -7.34 -1.65 10.10
N ALA A 51 -8.60 -2.07 10.24
CA ALA A 51 -9.02 -3.45 10.01
C ALA A 51 -8.70 -3.95 8.59
N LYS A 52 -8.96 -3.13 7.55
CA LYS A 52 -8.54 -3.42 6.17
C LYS A 52 -7.03 -3.57 6.03
N GLY A 53 -6.25 -2.81 6.81
CA GLY A 53 -4.79 -2.90 6.82
C GLY A 53 -4.30 -4.23 7.37
N ALA A 54 -4.82 -4.64 8.53
CA ALA A 54 -4.50 -5.92 9.17
C ALA A 54 -4.84 -7.09 8.23
N ALA A 55 -6.09 -7.14 7.75
CA ALA A 55 -6.54 -8.20 6.85
C ALA A 55 -5.73 -8.27 5.55
N TYR A 56 -5.26 -7.14 5.02
CA TYR A 56 -4.40 -7.12 3.85
C TYR A 56 -3.02 -7.74 4.13
N LEU A 57 -2.41 -7.41 5.27
CA LEU A 57 -1.11 -7.96 5.65
C LEU A 57 -1.20 -9.46 5.94
N ASP A 58 -2.23 -9.91 6.64
CA ASP A 58 -2.45 -11.35 6.89
C ASP A 58 -2.52 -12.12 5.56
N ARG A 59 -3.31 -11.64 4.59
CA ARG A 59 -3.40 -12.26 3.27
C ARG A 59 -2.11 -12.21 2.47
N LEU A 60 -1.31 -11.16 2.65
CA LEU A 60 -0.01 -11.06 2.00
C LEU A 60 0.96 -12.10 2.58
N LEU A 61 0.97 -12.26 3.92
CA LEU A 61 1.76 -13.28 4.58
C LEU A 61 1.32 -14.69 4.15
N ASP A 62 0.02 -14.97 4.13
CA ASP A 62 -0.50 -16.26 3.66
C ASP A 62 -0.07 -16.56 2.23
N ALA A 63 -0.05 -15.56 1.34
CA ALA A 63 0.33 -15.73 -0.06
C ALA A 63 1.84 -15.99 -0.26
N PHE A 64 2.70 -15.49 0.63
CA PHE A 64 4.15 -15.55 0.47
C PHE A 64 4.88 -16.38 1.54
N ALA A 65 4.19 -16.95 2.52
CA ALA A 65 4.81 -17.63 3.66
C ALA A 65 5.77 -18.74 3.21
N ASP A 66 5.34 -19.56 2.25
CA ASP A 66 6.15 -20.67 1.73
C ASP A 66 7.36 -20.17 0.91
N ASP A 67 7.16 -19.18 0.04
CA ASP A 67 8.25 -18.56 -0.73
C ASP A 67 9.29 -17.94 0.20
N LEU A 68 8.84 -17.25 1.25
CA LEU A 68 9.72 -16.63 2.24
C LEU A 68 10.50 -17.70 3.02
N ARG A 69 9.84 -18.80 3.40
CA ARG A 69 10.49 -19.93 4.08
C ARG A 69 11.57 -20.57 3.20
N ILE A 70 11.29 -20.76 1.92
CA ILE A 70 12.26 -21.30 0.95
C ILE A 70 13.45 -20.33 0.82
N PHE A 71 13.18 -19.04 0.59
CA PHE A 71 14.20 -18.02 0.44
C PHE A 71 15.13 -17.95 1.66
N VAL A 72 14.57 -17.94 2.87
CA VAL A 72 15.36 -17.92 4.12
C VAL A 72 16.22 -19.19 4.27
N THR A 73 15.66 -20.36 3.96
CA THR A 73 16.40 -21.64 4.05
C THR A 73 17.60 -21.66 3.09
N LEU A 74 17.39 -21.27 1.83
CA LEU A 74 18.46 -21.27 0.82
C LEU A 74 19.57 -20.26 1.14
N THR A 75 19.22 -19.11 1.72
CA THR A 75 20.20 -18.06 2.07
C THR A 75 20.96 -18.35 3.36
N THR A 76 20.41 -19.18 4.26
CA THR A 76 21.10 -19.60 5.50
C THR A 76 21.92 -20.88 5.35
N SER A 77 21.55 -21.82 4.48
CA SER A 77 22.39 -23.01 4.16
C SER A 77 23.60 -22.70 3.26
N SER A 78 23.68 -21.50 2.69
CA SER A 78 24.80 -21.02 1.87
C SER A 78 25.91 -20.32 2.69
N ARG A 79 25.80 -20.29 4.02
CA ARG A 79 26.86 -19.84 4.95
C ARG A 79 27.33 -21.00 5.80
#